data_AF-A0A814LK37-F1
#
_entry.id   AF-A0A814LK37-F1
#
_cell.length_a   1.000
_cell.length_b   1.000
_cell.length_c   1.000
_cell.angle_alpha   90.00
_cell.angle_beta   90.00
_cell.angle_gamma   90.00
#
_symmetry.space_group_name_H-M   'P 1'
#
loop_
_entity.id
_entity.type
_entity.pdbx_description
1 polymer ?
#
loop_
_entity_poly.entity_id
_entity_poly.type
_entity_poly.pdbx_seq_one_letter_code
_entity_poly.pdbx_strand_id
1 'polypeptide(L)'
;MEKIENDVTPIIIIDYETFENLKTRVDLTKCTTKLFGYRATIALPVIGEFWAELDFKNKMCKERVVVMEGQSECLLSFKTTRHYKNGQ
;
A
#
# COMPACT_ATOMS: atom_id res chain seq x y z
N MET A 1 -23.26 1.08 23.09
CA MET A 1 -22.56 0.28 22.07
C MET A 1 -21.82 1.25 21.18
N GLU A 2 -20.52 1.41 21.42
CA GLU A 2 -19.67 2.32 20.65
C GLU A 2 -19.33 1.63 19.32
N LYS A 3 -19.79 2.21 18.20
CA LYS A 3 -19.36 1.77 16.88
C LYS A 3 -17.91 2.21 16.73
N ILE A 4 -16.98 1.27 16.86
CA ILE A 4 -15.61 1.47 16.42
C ILE A 4 -15.65 1.46 14.89
N GLU A 5 -15.89 2.62 14.29
CA GLU A 5 -15.52 2.87 12.90
C GLU A 5 -13.99 2.83 12.85
N ASN A 6 -13.45 1.63 12.65
CA ASN A 6 -12.07 1.50 12.22
C ASN A 6 -12.03 2.07 10.80
N ASP A 7 -11.70 3.35 10.69
CA ASP A 7 -11.32 4.00 9.44
C ASP A 7 -10.00 3.36 8.96
N VAL A 8 -10.11 2.14 8.43
CA VAL A 8 -8.99 1.44 7.82
C VAL A 8 -8.79 2.07 6.46
N THR A 9 -7.95 3.11 6.42
CA THR A 9 -7.40 3.61 5.17
C THR A 9 -6.58 2.48 4.54
N PRO A 10 -6.89 2.09 3.29
CA PRO A 10 -6.13 1.03 2.63
C PRO A 10 -4.67 1.46 2.48
N ILE A 11 -3.74 0.70 3.05
CA ILE A 11 -2.30 0.92 2.84
C ILE A 11 -1.91 0.19 1.57
N ILE A 12 -1.30 0.92 0.64
CA ILE A 12 -0.74 0.34 -0.58
C ILE A 12 0.71 -0.02 -0.28
N ILE A 13 1.08 -1.26 -0.60
CA ILE A 13 2.42 -1.76 -0.38
C ILE A 13 2.98 -2.24 -1.71
N ILE A 14 4.16 -1.72 -2.08
CA ILE A 14 4.90 -2.09 -3.29
C ILE A 14 6.30 -2.57 -2.91
N ASP A 15 6.90 -3.41 -3.74
CA ASP A 15 8.31 -3.77 -3.63
C ASP A 15 9.22 -2.66 -4.18
N TYR A 16 10.51 -2.77 -3.85
CA TYR A 16 11.52 -1.80 -4.26
C TYR A 16 11.69 -1.76 -5.79
N GLU A 17 11.56 -2.91 -6.47
CA GLU A 17 11.65 -2.98 -7.93
C GLU A 17 10.53 -2.16 -8.60
N THR A 18 9.30 -2.29 -8.12
CA THR A 18 8.16 -1.50 -8.59
C THR A 18 8.37 -0.01 -8.33
N PHE A 19 8.93 0.34 -7.17
CA PHE A 19 9.27 1.73 -6.83
C PHE A 19 10.31 2.33 -7.79
N GLU A 20 11.41 1.61 -8.06
CA GLU A 20 12.48 2.07 -8.96
C GLU A 20 11.99 2.23 -10.41
N ASN A 21 10.95 1.50 -10.80
CA ASN A 21 10.33 1.58 -12.13
C ASN A 21 9.19 2.60 -12.23
N LEU A 22 8.92 3.40 -11.19
CA LEU A 22 7.93 4.48 -11.27
C LEU A 22 8.37 5.53 -12.29
N LYS A 23 7.43 5.97 -13.14
CA LYS A 23 7.68 7.02 -14.14
C LYS A 23 8.09 8.36 -13.52
N THR A 24 7.62 8.62 -12.30
CA THR A 24 7.88 9.85 -11.56
C THR A 24 8.81 9.53 -10.40
N ARG A 25 9.91 10.27 -10.29
CA ARG A 25 10.78 10.19 -9.10
C ARG A 25 10.07 10.81 -7.91
N VAL A 26 10.03 10.05 -6.82
CA VAL A 26 9.45 10.43 -5.54
C VAL A 26 10.45 10.13 -4.44
N ASP A 27 10.60 11.06 -3.52
CA ASP A 27 11.49 10.87 -2.37
C ASP A 27 10.79 10.03 -1.30
N LEU A 28 11.49 9.02 -0.80
CA LEU A 28 11.01 8.21 0.31
C LEU A 28 11.21 8.96 1.62
N THR A 29 10.16 9.01 2.44
CA THR A 29 10.25 9.42 3.83
C THR A 29 10.34 8.19 4.73
N LYS A 30 10.88 8.37 5.94
CA LYS A 30 11.01 7.30 6.92
C LYS A 30 9.63 6.84 7.38
N CYS A 31 9.31 5.57 7.17
CA CYS A 31 8.12 4.94 7.76
C CYS A 31 8.32 4.76 9.27
N THR A 32 7.47 5.37 10.09
CA THR A 32 7.51 5.24 11.56
C THR A 32 6.62 4.10 12.06
N THR A 33 5.67 3.65 11.25
CA THR A 33 4.76 2.55 11.57
C THR A 33 5.38 1.20 11.23
N LYS A 34 5.34 0.25 12.17
CA LYS A 34 5.64 -1.16 11.87
C LYS A 34 4.44 -1.79 11.19
N LEU A 35 4.65 -2.35 10.00
CA LEU A 35 3.62 -3.06 9.26
C LEU A 35 3.82 -4.57 9.39
N PHE A 36 2.71 -5.30 9.43
CA PHE A 36 2.72 -6.75 9.53
C PHE A 36 1.78 -7.29 8.44
N GLY A 37 2.22 -8.36 7.77
CA GLY A 37 1.33 -9.14 6.92
C GLY A 37 0.18 -9.73 7.75
N TYR A 38 -0.90 -10.12 7.09
CA TYR A 38 -2.05 -10.72 7.78
C TYR A 38 -1.61 -11.97 8.57
N ARG A 39 -1.80 -11.93 9.91
CA ARG A 39 -1.35 -12.96 10.86
C ARG A 39 0.16 -13.19 10.92
N ALA A 40 0.98 -12.33 10.31
CA ALA A 40 2.42 -12.40 10.44
C ALA A 40 2.86 -11.91 11.83
N THR A 41 3.83 -12.60 12.42
CA THR A 41 4.49 -12.17 13.67
C THR A 41 5.75 -11.35 13.39
N ILE A 42 6.26 -11.42 12.16
CA ILE A 42 7.44 -10.70 11.68
C ILE A 42 6.97 -9.44 10.95
N ALA A 43 7.59 -8.31 11.28
CA ALA A 43 7.31 -7.04 10.62
C ALA A 43 7.85 -7.05 9.18
N LEU A 44 7.15 -6.37 8.29
CA LEU A 44 7.57 -6.17 6.92
C LEU A 44 8.84 -5.30 6.88
N PRO A 45 9.83 -5.64 6.04
CA PRO A 45 11.07 -4.87 5.90
C PRO A 45 10.81 -3.61 5.07
N VAL A 46 10.28 -2.56 5.71
CA VAL A 46 9.92 -1.30 5.04
C VAL A 46 11.15 -0.42 4.86
N ILE A 47 11.40 0.04 3.62
CA ILE A 47 12.46 0.99 3.27
C ILE A 47 11.99 2.43 3.48
N GLY A 48 10.72 2.72 3.15
CA GLY A 48 10.16 4.05 3.30
C GLY A 48 8.72 4.15 2.83
N GLU A 49 8.20 5.37 2.84
CA GLU A 49 6.85 5.68 2.40
C GLU A 49 6.78 6.99 1.62
N PHE A 50 5.72 7.14 0.82
CA PHE A 50 5.40 8.39 0.15
C PHE A 50 3.87 8.49 -0.03
N TRP A 51 3.41 9.68 -0.42
CA TRP A 51 2.01 9.91 -0.76
C TRP A 51 1.84 9.99 -2.27
N ALA A 52 0.88 9.24 -2.80
CA ALA A 52 0.55 9.23 -4.22
C ALA A 52 -0.89 9.67 -4.44
N GLU A 53 -1.13 10.38 -5.54
CA GLU A 53 -2.47 10.58 -6.07
C GLU A 53 -2.81 9.43 -7.02
N LEU A 54 -3.92 8.77 -6.77
CA LEU A 54 -4.41 7.63 -7.52
C LEU A 54 -5.77 7.94 -8.10
N ASP A 55 -5.95 7.63 -9.39
CA ASP A 55 -7.28 7.63 -10.00
C ASP A 55 -7.94 6.26 -9.79
N PHE A 56 -9.10 6.27 -9.15
CA PHE A 56 -9.95 5.09 -9.02
C PHE A 56 -11.41 5.45 -9.31
N LYS A 57 -11.98 4.86 -10.38
CA LYS A 57 -13.38 5.06 -10.79
C LYS A 57 -13.74 6.54 -10.98
N ASN A 58 -12.91 7.31 -11.69
CA ASN A 58 -13.05 8.75 -11.93
C ASN A 58 -13.02 9.58 -10.64
N LYS A 59 -12.30 9.11 -9.63
CA LYS A 59 -12.06 9.84 -8.39
C LYS A 59 -10.57 9.83 -8.08
N MET A 60 -10.03 11.03 -7.88
CA MET A 60 -8.68 11.20 -7.38
C MET A 60 -8.67 10.98 -5.86
N CYS A 61 -7.86 10.03 -5.42
CA CYS A 61 -7.65 9.71 -4.02
C CYS A 61 -6.16 9.88 -3.69
N LYS A 62 -5.85 10.57 -2.60
CA LYS A 62 -4.48 10.65 -2.09
C LYS A 62 -4.26 9.51 -1.10
N GLU A 63 -3.37 8.59 -1.44
CA GLU A 63 -3.12 7.38 -0.68
C GLU A 63 -1.66 7.28 -0.24
N ARG A 64 -1.46 6.63 0.91
CA ARG A 64 -0.13 6.33 1.44
C ARG A 64 0.38 5.06 0.77
N VAL A 65 1.56 5.15 0.17
CA VAL A 65 2.28 4.04 -0.44
C VAL A 65 3.51 3.72 0.40
N VAL A 66 3.68 2.44 0.72
CA VAL A 66 4.80 1.94 1.51
C VAL A 66 5.66 1.03 0.64
N VAL A 67 6.96 1.27 0.67
CA VAL A 67 7.95 0.54 -0.13
C VAL A 67 8.69 -0.45 0.75
N MET A 68 8.70 -1.71 0.35
CA MET A 68 9.40 -2.79 1.06
C MET A 68 10.69 -3.17 0.36
N GLU A 69 11.62 -3.73 1.14
CA GLU A 69 12.85 -4.34 0.67
C GLU A 69 12.58 -5.70 0.03
N GLY A 70 13.31 -5.98 -1.07
CA GLY A 70 13.26 -7.26 -1.79
C GLY A 70 12.12 -7.39 -2.80
N GLN A 71 12.05 -8.55 -3.46
CA GLN A 71 10.93 -8.94 -4.32
C GLN A 71 9.89 -9.66 -3.45
N SER A 72 8.84 -8.95 -3.07
CA SER A 72 7.68 -9.55 -2.40
C SER A 72 6.47 -9.33 -3.30
N GLU A 73 5.66 -10.38 -3.51
CA GLU A 73 4.40 -10.27 -4.24
C GLU A 73 3.62 -9.03 -3.76
N CYS A 74 3.47 -8.03 -4.63
CA CYS A 74 2.86 -6.74 -4.30
C CYS A 74 1.49 -6.95 -3.63
N LEU A 75 1.38 -6.65 -2.33
CA LEU A 75 0.13 -6.79 -1.59
C LEU A 75 -0.75 -5.57 -1.83
N LEU A 76 -1.50 -5.59 -2.93
CA LEU A 76 -2.59 -4.64 -3.13
C LEU A 76 -3.64 -4.83 -2.03
N SER A 77 -3.83 -3.79 -1.22
CA SER A 77 -4.75 -3.77 -0.06
C SER A 77 -6.12 -4.41 -0.36
N PHE A 78 -6.77 -4.96 0.67
CA PHE A 78 -8.07 -5.63 0.55
C PHE A 78 -9.20 -4.76 -0.04
N LYS A 79 -9.07 -3.42 -0.03
CA LYS A 79 -10.03 -2.52 -0.70
C LYS A 79 -9.77 -2.40 -2.21
N THR A 80 -8.52 -2.56 -2.65
CA THR A 80 -8.15 -2.53 -4.08
C THR A 80 -8.44 -3.85 -4.79
N THR A 81 -8.40 -4.98 -4.08
CA THR A 81 -8.64 -6.32 -4.64
C THR A 81 -10.12 -6.73 -4.74
N ARG A 82 -11.05 -6.03 -4.07
CA ARG A 82 -12.48 -6.40 -4.10
C ARG A 82 -13.24 -6.04 -5.39
N HIS A 83 -12.58 -5.50 -6.41
CA HIS A 83 -13.20 -5.23 -7.72
C HIS A 83 -12.45 -5.81 -8.93
N TYR A 84 -11.37 -6.58 -8.74
CA TYR A 84 -10.83 -7.43 -9.81
C TYR A 84 -11.45 -8.83 -9.72
N LYS A 85 -12.74 -8.90 -10.04
CA LYS A 85 -13.37 -10.08 -10.61
C LYS A 85 -14.16 -9.62 -11.83
N ASN A 86 -13.60 -9.84 -13.00
CA ASN A 86 -14.29 -10.36 -14.18
C ASN A 86 -13.25 -10.65 -15.27
N GLY A 87 -13.22 -11.91 -15.69
CA GLY A 87 -12.29 -12.42 -16.70
C GLY A 87 -12.38 -13.94 -16.88
N GLN A 88 -13.57 -14.51 -16.71
CA GLN A 88 -14.02 -15.70 -17.45
C GLN A 88 -15.39 -15.38 -18.01
#